data_AF-A0A4U2ACK6-F1
#
_entry.id   AF-A0A4U2ACK6-F1
#
_cell.length_a   1.000
_cell.length_b   1.000
_cell.length_c   1.000
_cell.angle_alpha   90.00
_cell.angle_beta   90.00
_cell.angle_gamma   90.00
#
_symmetry.space_group_name_H-M   'P 1'
#
loop_
_entity.id
_entity.type
_entity.pdbx_description
1 polymer ?
#
loop_
_entity_poly.entity_id
_entity_poly.type
_entity_poly.pdbx_seq_one_letter_code
_entity_poly.pdbx_strand_id
1 'polypeptide(L)'
;MKTLPLTIGCYTNSPSNSQGVYQTQLDLETGTLLPLELIAACTNPSFVTTTKLGIYTASEVDQKIQPQLIHIPNADSTIASNTGPTSGDHPCHITIDPHNKFAITSQYSSGTFDIFSLSINGNIDKRLKTLKMVGSGPNAERQTGPHAHQSLFLKNSPQFVTVDLGADRINFYCFDEEQEEFLDEPMQSIKVRAGNGPRHLTFNQAEDRAYVVCELSETILILEKSLGVWNIVEEVDVLPNMEKGEAAAAIKLSPDEQFLYVSCRHQSRISCFRIDSVTQKLIFMDSYDVEGKFPRDFHITNDGQWLIAANQHSNNLTSFKRNLEDGSLIYTGYSLAIDAPVCVTQ
;
A
#
# COMPACT_ATOMS: atom_id res chain seq x y z
N MET A 1 25.62 14.01 -9.45
CA MET A 1 24.66 12.91 -9.64
C MET A 1 23.42 13.27 -8.85
N LYS A 2 22.26 13.35 -9.50
CA LYS A 2 20.99 13.68 -8.82
C LYS A 2 20.34 12.34 -8.46
N THR A 3 20.33 12.02 -7.17
CA THR A 3 19.76 10.76 -6.69
C THR A 3 18.47 11.00 -5.91
N LEU A 4 17.71 9.93 -5.74
CA LEU A 4 16.49 9.92 -4.96
C LEU A 4 16.50 8.74 -3.98
N PRO A 5 16.32 8.97 -2.66
CA PRO A 5 16.24 7.87 -1.71
C PRO A 5 14.98 7.04 -1.95
N LEU A 6 15.10 5.73 -1.76
CA LEU A 6 13.99 4.79 -1.73
C LEU A 6 14.14 3.93 -0.49
N THR A 7 13.06 3.78 0.28
CA THR A 7 12.97 2.92 1.46
C THR A 7 12.24 1.63 1.11
N ILE A 8 12.76 0.50 1.59
CA ILE A 8 12.31 -0.84 1.20
C ILE A 8 11.98 -1.67 2.43
N GLY A 9 10.76 -2.19 2.43
CA GLY A 9 10.27 -3.18 3.39
C GLY A 9 10.44 -4.60 2.84
N CYS A 10 10.74 -5.54 3.73
CA CYS A 10 11.06 -6.93 3.39
C CYS A 10 10.38 -7.93 4.33
N TYR A 11 10.22 -9.17 3.89
CA TYR A 11 10.09 -10.30 4.82
C TYR A 11 11.47 -10.79 5.25
N THR A 12 11.61 -11.17 6.52
CA THR A 12 12.87 -11.63 7.13
C THR A 12 12.82 -13.10 7.55
N ASN A 13 11.67 -13.75 7.43
CA ASN A 13 11.54 -15.17 7.74
C ASN A 13 12.18 -16.02 6.64
N SER A 14 12.75 -17.16 7.04
CA SER A 14 13.28 -18.17 6.11
C SER A 14 12.29 -18.46 4.97
N PRO A 15 12.74 -18.52 3.70
CA PRO A 15 14.13 -18.58 3.24
C PRO A 15 14.84 -17.24 3.04
N SER A 16 14.22 -16.10 3.38
CA SER A 16 14.84 -14.77 3.26
C SER A 16 16.00 -14.60 4.25
N ASN A 17 17.08 -13.94 3.82
CA ASN A 17 18.17 -13.47 4.69
C ASN A 17 18.10 -11.95 4.94
N SER A 18 17.00 -11.31 4.55
CA SER A 18 16.77 -9.89 4.85
C SER A 18 16.79 -9.65 6.35
N GLN A 19 17.40 -8.55 6.76
CA GLN A 19 17.55 -8.18 8.17
C GLN A 19 16.51 -7.14 8.62
N GLY A 20 15.78 -6.50 7.70
CA GLY A 20 14.76 -5.52 8.05
C GLY A 20 14.50 -4.48 6.96
N VAL A 21 14.58 -3.21 7.35
CA VAL A 21 14.32 -2.05 6.47
C VAL A 21 15.61 -1.58 5.84
N TYR A 22 15.58 -1.40 4.51
CA TYR A 22 16.73 -0.94 3.73
C TYR A 22 16.43 0.39 3.05
N GLN A 23 17.50 1.09 2.66
CA GLN A 23 17.44 2.20 1.71
C GLN A 23 18.40 1.98 0.54
N THR A 24 18.00 2.46 -0.63
CA THR A 24 18.86 2.64 -1.80
C THR A 24 18.67 4.05 -2.34
N GLN A 25 19.45 4.42 -3.35
CA GLN A 25 19.35 5.68 -4.06
C GLN A 25 19.12 5.36 -5.54
N LEU A 26 18.08 5.93 -6.14
CA LEU A 26 17.82 5.90 -7.58
C LEU A 26 18.56 7.05 -8.26
N ASP A 27 19.43 6.74 -9.21
CA ASP A 27 20.04 7.73 -10.09
C ASP A 27 19.00 8.21 -11.13
N LEU A 28 18.63 9.48 -11.05
CA LEU A 28 17.57 10.05 -11.90
C LEU A 28 18.02 10.34 -13.34
N GLU A 29 19.29 10.14 -13.68
CA GLU A 29 19.77 10.23 -15.07
C GLU A 29 19.65 8.88 -15.78
N THR A 30 19.98 7.79 -15.09
CA THR A 30 20.13 6.46 -15.69
C THR A 30 19.04 5.47 -15.29
N GLY A 31 18.39 5.67 -14.15
CA GLY A 31 17.50 4.70 -13.53
C GLY A 31 18.23 3.62 -12.72
N THR A 32 19.55 3.74 -12.52
CA THR A 32 20.34 2.80 -11.72
C THR A 32 19.95 2.88 -10.25
N LEU A 33 19.88 1.72 -9.58
CA LEU A 33 19.75 1.65 -8.13
C LEU A 33 21.13 1.45 -7.50
N LEU A 34 21.53 2.35 -6.62
CA LEU A 34 22.83 2.32 -5.92
C LEU A 34 22.84 1.25 -4.81
N PRO A 35 24.02 0.91 -4.25
CA PRO A 35 24.12 -0.11 -3.20
C PRO A 35 23.17 0.12 -2.02
N LEU A 36 22.64 -0.97 -1.47
CA LEU A 36 21.72 -0.95 -0.34
C LEU A 36 22.43 -0.65 0.98
N GLU A 37 21.72 0.07 1.83
CA GLU A 37 22.08 0.30 3.22
C GLU A 37 20.98 -0.27 4.12
N LEU A 38 21.37 -1.03 5.16
CA LEU A 38 20.44 -1.46 6.20
C LEU A 38 20.19 -0.28 7.15
N ILE A 39 18.94 0.17 7.25
CA ILE A 39 18.56 1.29 8.10
C ILE A 39 18.12 0.81 9.49
N ALA A 40 17.39 -0.30 9.55
CA ALA A 40 16.95 -0.86 10.81
C ALA A 40 16.78 -2.37 10.71
N ALA A 41 17.33 -3.09 11.69
CA ALA A 41 17.02 -4.50 11.87
C ALA A 41 15.63 -4.64 12.48
N CYS A 42 14.71 -5.30 11.78
CA CYS A 42 13.30 -5.44 12.15
C CYS A 42 12.78 -6.76 11.62
N THR A 43 11.92 -7.45 12.38
CA THR A 43 11.29 -8.69 11.91
C THR A 43 10.12 -8.36 10.98
N ASN A 44 10.14 -8.90 9.76
CA ASN A 44 9.11 -8.74 8.74
C ASN A 44 8.54 -7.30 8.59
N PRO A 45 9.37 -6.27 8.36
CA PRO A 45 8.91 -4.93 8.03
C PRO A 45 8.34 -4.89 6.62
N SER A 46 7.20 -5.55 6.42
CA SER A 46 6.62 -5.82 5.10
C SER A 46 5.97 -4.61 4.45
N PHE A 47 5.72 -3.56 5.23
CA PHE A 47 5.21 -2.28 4.75
C PHE A 47 5.94 -1.14 5.43
N VAL A 48 6.41 -0.19 4.63
CA VAL A 48 7.11 1.02 5.09
C VAL A 48 6.40 2.24 4.55
N THR A 49 6.33 3.30 5.36
CA THR A 49 5.90 4.62 4.91
C THR A 49 6.84 5.67 5.48
N THR A 50 7.10 6.72 4.70
CA THR A 50 8.08 7.77 4.97
C THR A 50 7.36 9.08 5.24
N THR A 51 7.86 9.82 6.21
CA THR A 51 7.41 11.19 6.51
C THR A 51 8.63 12.08 6.69
N LYS A 52 8.41 13.38 6.87
CA LYS A 52 9.48 14.29 7.30
C LYS A 52 10.06 13.95 8.68
N LEU A 53 9.36 13.16 9.50
CA LEU A 53 9.75 12.83 10.88
C LEU A 53 10.53 11.51 10.97
N GLY A 54 10.47 10.68 9.93
CA GLY A 54 11.12 9.37 9.90
C GLY A 54 10.33 8.35 9.09
N ILE A 55 10.76 7.09 9.21
CA ILE A 55 10.13 5.91 8.63
C ILE A 55 9.22 5.27 9.67
N TYR A 56 8.04 4.84 9.24
CA TYR A 56 7.17 3.96 10.00
C TYR A 56 7.10 2.61 9.32
N THR A 57 7.22 1.55 10.12
CA THR A 57 7.07 0.15 9.68
C THR A 57 6.33 -0.66 10.73
N ALA A 58 5.81 -1.82 10.37
CA ALA A 58 5.22 -2.76 11.32
C ALA A 58 5.93 -4.10 11.25
N SER A 59 6.00 -4.83 12.36
CA SER A 59 6.44 -6.23 12.33
C SER A 59 5.25 -7.12 11.97
N GLU A 60 5.22 -7.60 10.72
CA GLU A 60 4.17 -8.50 10.24
C GLU A 60 4.37 -9.92 10.81
N VAL A 61 3.97 -10.09 12.06
CA VAL A 61 4.06 -11.33 12.84
C VAL A 61 2.78 -11.58 13.62
N ASP A 62 2.62 -12.80 14.14
CA ASP A 62 1.49 -13.15 15.02
C ASP A 62 1.65 -12.57 16.43
N GLN A 63 0.55 -12.42 17.15
CA GLN A 63 0.46 -11.88 18.52
C GLN A 63 1.38 -12.59 19.52
N LYS A 64 1.68 -13.88 19.34
CA LYS A 64 2.64 -14.61 20.19
C LYS A 64 4.07 -14.10 20.05
N ILE A 65 4.40 -13.47 18.91
CA ILE A 65 5.69 -12.83 18.63
C ILE A 65 5.63 -11.31 18.89
N GLN A 66 4.49 -10.80 19.37
CA GLN A 66 4.27 -9.41 19.77
C GLN A 66 4.50 -8.40 18.62
N PRO A 67 3.57 -8.29 17.66
CA PRO A 67 3.66 -7.34 16.56
C PRO A 67 3.60 -5.89 17.06
N GLN A 68 4.35 -5.02 16.39
CA GLN A 68 4.53 -3.63 16.78
C GLN A 68 4.48 -2.71 15.57
N LEU A 69 3.88 -1.52 15.73
CA LEU A 69 4.20 -0.35 14.94
C LEU A 69 5.55 0.19 15.44
N ILE A 70 6.42 0.56 14.52
CA ILE A 70 7.80 0.99 14.79
C ILE A 70 8.01 2.33 14.09
N HIS A 71 8.50 3.32 14.82
CA HIS A 71 8.97 4.59 14.28
C HIS A 71 10.50 4.60 14.32
N ILE A 72 11.11 4.82 13.15
CA ILE A 72 12.56 4.96 12.94
C ILE A 72 12.81 6.42 12.54
N PRO A 73 13.27 7.28 13.46
CA PRO A 73 13.57 8.67 13.16
C PRO A 73 14.66 8.81 12.07
N ASN A 74 14.69 9.96 11.41
CA ASN A 74 15.76 10.27 10.44
C ASN A 74 17.15 10.15 11.09
N ALA A 75 18.17 9.80 10.29
CA ALA A 75 19.52 9.53 10.78
C ALA A 75 20.19 10.71 11.52
N ASP A 76 19.78 11.95 11.23
CA ASP A 76 20.23 13.19 11.87
C ASP A 76 19.42 13.56 13.13
N SER A 77 18.39 12.80 13.48
CA SER A 77 17.55 13.02 14.65
C SER A 77 18.24 12.60 15.94
N THR A 78 18.01 13.36 17.02
CA THR A 78 18.40 12.98 18.39
C THR A 78 17.38 12.07 19.07
N ILE A 79 16.24 11.82 18.41
CA ILE A 79 15.15 10.99 18.92
C ILE A 79 15.49 9.52 18.69
N ALA A 80 15.30 8.69 19.72
CA ALA A 80 15.46 7.24 19.59
C ALA A 80 14.24 6.61 18.89
N SER A 81 14.44 5.48 18.21
CA SER A 81 13.33 4.68 17.70
C SER A 81 12.39 4.28 18.83
N ASN A 82 11.09 4.28 18.55
CA ASN A 82 10.09 3.85 19.52
C ASN A 82 9.05 2.94 18.87
N THR A 83 8.31 2.21 19.69
CA THR A 83 7.33 1.24 19.21
C THR A 83 6.02 1.33 19.95
N GLY A 84 4.94 0.89 19.28
CA GLY A 84 3.61 0.74 19.86
C GLY A 84 3.06 -0.65 19.55
N PRO A 85 2.71 -1.47 20.55
CA PRO A 85 2.20 -2.82 20.31
C PRO A 85 0.84 -2.76 19.58
N THR A 86 0.67 -3.61 18.57
CA THR A 86 -0.62 -3.81 17.90
C THR A 86 -1.42 -4.90 18.62
N SER A 87 -2.74 -4.90 18.49
CA SER A 87 -3.67 -5.80 19.17
C SER A 87 -4.00 -7.07 18.39
N GLY A 88 -3.74 -7.09 17.07
CA GLY A 88 -3.98 -8.22 16.18
C GLY A 88 -2.72 -8.75 15.48
N ASP A 89 -2.92 -9.76 14.65
CA ASP A 89 -1.91 -10.56 13.95
C ASP A 89 -1.60 -10.00 12.56
N HIS A 90 -0.32 -10.06 12.18
CA HIS A 90 0.19 -9.74 10.85
C HIS A 90 -0.22 -8.32 10.37
N PRO A 91 0.22 -7.24 11.06
CA PRO A 91 0.02 -5.88 10.56
C PRO A 91 0.75 -5.70 9.22
N CYS A 92 -0.03 -5.55 8.14
CA CYS A 92 0.47 -5.61 6.76
C CYS A 92 0.45 -4.26 6.03
N HIS A 93 -0.13 -3.22 6.64
CA HIS A 93 -0.20 -1.87 6.06
C HIS A 93 -0.22 -0.80 7.15
N ILE A 94 0.39 0.35 6.87
CA ILE A 94 0.43 1.53 7.73
C ILE A 94 0.04 2.77 6.95
N THR A 95 -0.76 3.64 7.54
CA THR A 95 -0.94 5.02 7.07
C THR A 95 -0.66 6.00 8.20
N ILE A 96 -0.05 7.13 7.86
CA ILE A 96 0.10 8.29 8.74
C ILE A 96 -0.87 9.36 8.23
N ASP A 97 -1.54 10.08 9.12
CA ASP A 97 -2.41 11.17 8.70
C ASP A 97 -1.60 12.35 8.14
N PRO A 98 -2.20 13.20 7.27
CA PRO A 98 -1.51 14.34 6.67
C PRO A 98 -0.88 15.32 7.68
N HIS A 99 -1.40 15.39 8.90
CA HIS A 99 -0.90 16.27 9.96
C HIS A 99 0.09 15.59 10.93
N ASN A 100 0.42 14.31 10.72
CA ASN A 100 1.35 13.52 11.55
C ASN A 100 0.93 13.45 13.04
N LYS A 101 -0.38 13.46 13.30
CA LYS A 101 -1.01 13.29 14.61
C LYS A 101 -1.44 11.85 14.89
N PHE A 102 -1.67 11.06 13.85
CA PHE A 102 -2.25 9.73 13.94
C PHE A 102 -1.59 8.74 12.99
N ALA A 103 -1.53 7.49 13.42
CA ALA A 103 -1.17 6.36 12.57
C ALA A 103 -2.25 5.29 12.63
N ILE A 104 -2.50 4.59 11.52
CA ILE A 104 -3.34 3.39 11.49
C ILE A 104 -2.53 2.21 10.99
N THR A 105 -2.64 1.08 11.67
CA THR A 105 -2.08 -0.22 11.25
C THR A 105 -3.21 -1.18 10.89
N SER A 106 -3.01 -2.03 9.88
CA SER A 106 -4.02 -2.98 9.38
C SER A 106 -3.57 -4.43 9.64
N GLN A 107 -4.21 -5.14 10.56
CA GLN A 107 -3.84 -6.51 10.96
C GLN A 107 -4.57 -7.55 10.11
N TYR A 108 -3.87 -8.11 9.12
CA TYR A 108 -4.45 -8.97 8.10
C TYR A 108 -5.15 -10.19 8.67
N SER A 109 -4.50 -10.94 9.58
CA SER A 109 -5.07 -12.21 10.03
C SER A 109 -6.15 -12.07 11.09
N SER A 110 -6.17 -10.96 11.84
CA SER A 110 -7.20 -10.72 12.85
C SER A 110 -8.38 -9.89 12.34
N GLY A 111 -8.24 -9.21 11.20
CA GLY A 111 -9.30 -8.36 10.68
C GLY A 111 -9.53 -7.11 11.52
N THR A 112 -8.46 -6.53 12.06
CA THR A 112 -8.52 -5.34 12.93
C THR A 112 -7.70 -4.19 12.37
N PHE A 113 -8.04 -2.98 12.81
CA PHE A 113 -7.25 -1.78 12.57
C PHE A 113 -6.97 -1.09 13.90
N ASP A 114 -5.71 -0.82 14.22
CA ASP A 114 -5.34 -0.05 15.40
C ASP A 114 -4.98 1.38 15.03
N ILE A 115 -5.56 2.34 15.74
CA ILE A 115 -5.33 3.78 15.60
C ILE A 115 -4.46 4.26 16.76
N PHE A 116 -3.34 4.92 16.46
CA PHE A 116 -2.40 5.45 17.43
C PHE A 116 -2.35 6.98 17.34
N SER A 117 -2.14 7.65 18.47
CA SER A 117 -1.70 9.05 18.48
C SER A 117 -0.18 9.12 18.32
N LEU A 118 0.28 10.17 17.65
CA LEU A 118 1.68 10.50 17.44
C LEU A 118 2.02 11.83 18.10
N SER A 119 3.22 11.91 18.68
CA SER A 119 3.78 13.16 19.17
C SER A 119 4.27 14.04 18.01
N ILE A 120 4.56 15.31 18.30
CA ILE A 120 5.11 16.26 17.32
C ILE A 120 6.44 15.81 16.67
N ASN A 121 7.17 14.92 17.34
CA ASN A 121 8.43 14.35 16.85
C ASN A 121 8.23 13.03 16.11
N GLY A 122 6.98 12.61 15.89
CA GLY A 122 6.62 11.39 15.19
C GLY A 122 6.55 10.14 16.07
N ASN A 123 6.97 10.23 17.35
CA ASN A 123 6.91 9.06 18.23
C ASN A 123 5.49 8.57 18.45
N ILE A 124 5.34 7.25 18.51
CA ILE A 124 4.08 6.57 18.79
C ILE A 124 3.76 6.72 20.28
N ASP A 125 2.68 7.43 20.63
CA ASP A 125 2.34 7.73 22.03
C ASP A 125 1.47 6.64 22.66
N LYS A 126 0.22 6.49 22.17
CA LYS A 126 -0.72 5.48 22.68
C LYS A 126 -1.67 4.99 21.60
N ARG A 127 -2.12 3.74 21.72
CA ARG A 127 -3.24 3.22 20.93
C ARG A 127 -4.53 3.85 21.45
N LEU A 128 -5.24 4.57 20.59
CA LEU A 128 -6.49 5.24 20.87
C LEU A 128 -7.70 4.32 20.69
N LYS A 129 -7.68 3.51 19.63
CA LYS A 129 -8.81 2.68 19.23
C LYS A 129 -8.34 1.43 18.48
N THR A 130 -9.13 0.37 18.59
CA THR A 130 -9.04 -0.82 17.74
C THR A 130 -10.41 -1.01 17.09
N LEU A 131 -10.46 -0.90 15.76
CA LEU A 131 -11.65 -1.22 14.97
C LEU A 131 -11.62 -2.71 14.63
N LYS A 132 -12.66 -3.44 14.97
CA LYS A 132 -12.79 -4.87 14.67
C LYS A 132 -13.79 -5.08 13.55
N MET A 133 -13.33 -5.63 12.43
CA MET A 133 -14.21 -5.96 11.32
C MET A 133 -14.97 -7.25 11.59
N VAL A 134 -16.09 -7.40 10.89
CA VAL A 134 -16.96 -8.58 10.95
C VAL A 134 -17.43 -8.95 9.55
N GLY A 135 -17.69 -10.24 9.35
CA GLY A 135 -18.14 -10.79 8.07
C GLY A 135 -17.18 -11.82 7.51
N SER A 136 -17.50 -12.26 6.30
CA SER A 136 -16.78 -13.27 5.54
C SER A 136 -17.22 -13.18 4.08
N GLY A 137 -16.53 -13.91 3.21
CA GLY A 137 -16.80 -14.01 1.78
C GLY A 137 -16.89 -15.47 1.32
N PRO A 138 -17.16 -15.72 0.03
CA PRO A 138 -17.36 -17.05 -0.51
C PRO A 138 -16.09 -17.89 -0.66
N ASN A 139 -14.90 -17.27 -0.71
CA ASN A 139 -13.65 -18.03 -0.84
C ASN A 139 -13.34 -18.78 0.47
N ALA A 140 -13.45 -20.11 0.43
CA ALA A 140 -13.36 -20.98 1.60
C ALA A 140 -11.98 -21.02 2.26
N GLU A 141 -10.93 -20.54 1.58
CA GLU A 141 -9.56 -20.50 2.11
C GLU A 141 -9.15 -19.08 2.52
N ARG A 142 -9.59 -18.08 1.76
CA ARG A 142 -9.11 -16.70 1.85
C ARG A 142 -10.11 -15.71 2.44
N GLN A 143 -11.34 -16.12 2.70
CA GLN A 143 -12.42 -15.25 3.19
C GLN A 143 -13.28 -15.93 4.28
N THR A 144 -12.69 -16.80 5.08
CA THR A 144 -13.37 -17.46 6.23
C THR A 144 -13.74 -16.49 7.35
N GLY A 145 -13.10 -15.32 7.35
CA GLY A 145 -13.39 -14.21 8.24
C GLY A 145 -12.80 -12.91 7.66
N PRO A 146 -12.82 -11.83 8.45
CA PRO A 146 -12.32 -10.52 8.03
C PRO A 146 -10.78 -10.53 7.86
N HIS A 147 -10.29 -9.82 6.85
CA HIS A 147 -8.86 -9.63 6.58
C HIS A 147 -8.55 -8.17 6.25
N ALA A 148 -8.15 -7.41 7.28
CA ALA A 148 -7.83 -5.99 7.20
C ALA A 148 -6.54 -5.78 6.40
N HIS A 149 -6.65 -5.26 5.18
CA HIS A 149 -5.50 -5.16 4.28
C HIS A 149 -4.98 -3.74 4.10
N GLN A 150 -5.85 -2.73 4.14
CA GLN A 150 -5.41 -1.34 4.00
C GLN A 150 -6.26 -0.38 4.81
N SER A 151 -5.62 0.69 5.29
CA SER A 151 -6.28 1.92 5.73
C SER A 151 -5.59 3.13 5.11
N LEU A 152 -6.35 4.18 4.80
CA LEU A 152 -5.83 5.45 4.27
C LEU A 152 -6.62 6.63 4.84
N PHE A 153 -5.91 7.65 5.31
CA PHE A 153 -6.53 8.94 5.62
C PHE A 153 -6.85 9.70 4.33
N LEU A 154 -8.00 10.37 4.33
CA LEU A 154 -8.28 11.39 3.33
C LEU A 154 -7.49 12.67 3.67
N LYS A 155 -7.08 13.40 2.64
CA LYS A 155 -6.29 14.65 2.72
C LYS A 155 -7.16 15.88 2.92
N ASN A 156 -8.39 15.87 2.40
CA ASN A 156 -9.27 17.03 2.35
C ASN A 156 -10.42 16.95 3.37
N SER A 157 -10.43 15.95 4.26
CA SER A 157 -11.46 15.76 5.29
C SER A 157 -10.93 14.93 6.47
N PRO A 158 -11.57 14.98 7.66
CA PRO A 158 -11.18 14.15 8.81
C PRO A 158 -11.60 12.67 8.68
N GLN A 159 -11.84 12.21 7.44
CA GLN A 159 -12.25 10.85 7.15
C GLN A 159 -11.06 9.95 6.86
N PHE A 160 -11.27 8.65 7.03
CA PHE A 160 -10.35 7.62 6.58
C PHE A 160 -11.13 6.41 6.09
N VAL A 161 -10.50 5.63 5.24
CA VAL A 161 -11.05 4.40 4.69
C VAL A 161 -10.33 3.20 5.23
N THR A 162 -11.05 2.10 5.43
CA THR A 162 -10.50 0.77 5.69
C THR A 162 -10.97 -0.22 4.62
N VAL A 163 -10.07 -1.14 4.25
CA VAL A 163 -10.28 -2.12 3.19
C VAL A 163 -10.11 -3.52 3.76
N ASP A 164 -11.15 -4.33 3.62
CA ASP A 164 -11.22 -5.68 4.16
C ASP A 164 -11.43 -6.70 3.05
N LEU A 165 -10.36 -7.46 2.78
CA LEU A 165 -10.34 -8.53 1.77
C LEU A 165 -11.31 -9.65 2.14
N GLY A 166 -11.30 -10.04 3.41
CA GLY A 166 -12.02 -11.20 3.92
C GLY A 166 -13.53 -11.02 3.96
N ALA A 167 -13.98 -9.79 4.22
CA ALA A 167 -15.40 -9.46 4.35
C ALA A 167 -16.02 -8.84 3.08
N ASP A 168 -15.27 -8.67 2.00
CA ASP A 168 -15.69 -7.98 0.77
C ASP A 168 -16.21 -6.56 1.06
N ARG A 169 -15.47 -5.77 1.86
CA ARG A 169 -15.93 -4.47 2.35
C ARG A 169 -14.89 -3.35 2.25
N ILE A 170 -15.40 -2.16 2.00
CA ILE A 170 -14.69 -0.88 2.12
C ILE A 170 -15.51 0.00 3.05
N ASN A 171 -14.92 0.46 4.14
CA ASN A 171 -15.62 1.25 5.15
C ASN A 171 -14.99 2.63 5.28
N PHE A 172 -15.81 3.68 5.31
CA PHE A 172 -15.39 5.06 5.55
C PHE A 172 -15.78 5.46 6.96
N TYR A 173 -14.80 5.89 7.74
CA TYR A 173 -14.92 6.36 9.12
C TYR A 173 -14.55 7.84 9.20
N CYS A 174 -14.78 8.45 10.36
CA CYS A 174 -14.46 9.85 10.63
C CYS A 174 -13.77 9.97 12.00
N PHE A 175 -12.86 10.93 12.11
CA PHE A 175 -12.50 11.54 13.38
C PHE A 175 -13.50 12.67 13.67
N ASP A 176 -14.19 12.58 14.80
CA ASP A 176 -15.06 13.64 15.31
C ASP A 176 -14.18 14.68 16.02
N GLU A 177 -13.99 15.84 15.38
CA GLU A 177 -13.15 16.91 15.92
C GLU A 177 -13.77 17.60 17.15
N GLU A 178 -15.09 17.54 17.34
CA GLU A 178 -15.75 18.14 18.51
C GLU A 178 -15.56 17.27 19.75
N GLN A 179 -15.65 15.95 19.57
CA GLN A 179 -15.46 14.97 20.65
C GLN A 179 -14.01 14.50 20.81
N GLU A 180 -13.13 14.90 19.89
CA GLU A 180 -11.73 14.47 19.79
C GLU A 180 -11.56 12.93 19.77
N GLU A 181 -12.47 12.23 19.09
CA GLU A 181 -12.48 10.77 19.03
C GLU A 181 -12.76 10.20 17.64
N PHE A 182 -12.28 8.98 17.41
CA PHE A 182 -12.62 8.22 16.21
C PHE A 182 -13.96 7.52 16.38
N LEU A 183 -14.83 7.56 15.36
CA LEU A 183 -16.10 6.84 15.42
C LEU A 183 -15.91 5.32 15.51
N ASP A 184 -16.77 4.63 16.26
CA ASP A 184 -16.78 3.16 16.36
C ASP A 184 -17.38 2.49 15.12
N GLU A 185 -18.37 3.14 14.52
CA GLU A 185 -19.09 2.65 13.34
C GLU A 185 -18.75 3.50 12.11
N PRO A 186 -18.74 2.90 10.91
CA PRO A 186 -18.43 3.65 9.71
C PRO A 186 -19.58 4.58 9.32
N MET A 187 -19.24 5.77 8.85
CA MET A 187 -20.17 6.70 8.20
C MET A 187 -20.78 6.09 6.93
N GLN A 188 -20.00 5.23 6.26
CA GLN A 188 -20.46 4.50 5.09
C GLN A 188 -19.75 3.14 5.00
N SER A 189 -20.50 2.08 4.68
CA SER A 189 -19.93 0.77 4.33
C SER A 189 -20.35 0.39 2.92
N ILE A 190 -19.38 0.15 2.06
CA ILE A 190 -19.57 -0.35 0.70
C ILE A 190 -19.27 -1.84 0.71
N LYS A 191 -20.26 -2.66 0.37
CA LYS A 191 -20.08 -4.08 0.12
C LYS A 191 -19.76 -4.27 -1.36
N VAL A 192 -18.62 -4.88 -1.67
CA VAL A 192 -18.25 -5.22 -3.05
C VAL A 192 -18.89 -6.55 -3.45
N ARG A 193 -18.77 -6.92 -4.73
CA ARG A 193 -19.27 -8.22 -5.20
C ARG A 193 -18.59 -9.35 -4.42
N ALA A 194 -19.37 -10.34 -4.00
CA ALA A 194 -18.88 -11.47 -3.21
C ALA A 194 -17.73 -12.19 -3.95
N GLY A 195 -16.62 -12.40 -3.25
CA GLY A 195 -15.42 -13.05 -3.78
C GLY A 195 -14.45 -12.11 -4.49
N ASN A 196 -14.70 -10.79 -4.50
CA ASN A 196 -13.76 -9.84 -5.09
C ASN A 196 -12.48 -9.73 -4.24
N GLY A 197 -12.62 -9.64 -2.91
CA GLY A 197 -11.50 -9.47 -1.99
C GLY A 197 -10.75 -8.15 -2.20
N PRO A 198 -11.34 -6.99 -1.85
CA PRO A 198 -10.69 -5.70 -2.03
C PRO A 198 -9.41 -5.64 -1.17
N ARG A 199 -8.32 -5.14 -1.75
CA ARG A 199 -6.98 -5.22 -1.17
C ARG A 199 -6.41 -3.85 -0.84
N HIS A 200 -6.05 -3.10 -1.88
CA HIS A 200 -5.55 -1.73 -1.78
C HIS A 200 -6.44 -0.80 -2.61
N LEU A 201 -6.42 0.48 -2.30
CA LEU A 201 -7.02 1.55 -3.08
C LEU A 201 -6.11 2.77 -3.15
N THR A 202 -6.40 3.65 -4.10
CA THR A 202 -5.80 4.98 -4.21
C THR A 202 -6.88 6.00 -4.58
N PHE A 203 -6.79 7.21 -4.03
CA PHE A 203 -7.67 8.33 -4.35
C PHE A 203 -7.01 9.24 -5.39
N ASN A 204 -7.82 9.90 -6.20
CA ASN A 204 -7.36 11.08 -6.90
C ASN A 204 -7.17 12.28 -5.94
N GLN A 205 -6.51 13.34 -6.38
CA GLN A 205 -6.17 14.52 -5.58
C GLN A 205 -7.40 15.26 -5.06
N ALA A 206 -8.48 15.29 -5.87
CA ALA A 206 -9.75 15.89 -5.50
C ALA A 206 -10.51 15.08 -4.43
N GLU A 207 -10.17 13.80 -4.23
CA GLU A 207 -10.87 12.85 -3.36
C GLU A 207 -12.37 12.71 -3.69
N ASP A 208 -12.68 12.80 -4.99
CA ASP A 208 -14.00 12.48 -5.55
C ASP A 208 -13.99 11.16 -6.32
N ARG A 209 -12.81 10.56 -6.55
CA ARG A 209 -12.64 9.24 -7.15
C ARG A 209 -11.65 8.38 -6.39
N ALA A 210 -11.94 7.08 -6.33
CA ALA A 210 -11.03 6.07 -5.80
C ALA A 210 -10.97 4.86 -6.72
N TYR A 211 -9.78 4.26 -6.82
CA TYR A 211 -9.54 3.05 -7.59
C TYR A 211 -9.13 1.95 -6.62
N VAL A 212 -9.90 0.88 -6.54
CA VAL A 212 -9.70 -0.23 -5.59
C VAL A 212 -9.30 -1.46 -6.38
N VAL A 213 -8.15 -2.04 -6.07
CA VAL A 213 -7.78 -3.36 -6.61
C VAL A 213 -8.36 -4.46 -5.73
N CYS A 214 -9.01 -5.42 -6.37
CA CYS A 214 -9.55 -6.63 -5.77
C CYS A 214 -8.60 -7.80 -6.06
N GLU A 215 -8.02 -8.36 -5.00
CA GLU A 215 -6.99 -9.39 -5.07
C GLU A 215 -7.50 -10.66 -5.72
N LEU A 216 -8.64 -11.17 -5.23
CA LEU A 216 -9.11 -12.51 -5.56
C LEU A 216 -9.76 -12.54 -6.94
N SER A 217 -10.54 -11.52 -7.30
CA SER A 217 -11.15 -11.45 -8.63
C SER A 217 -10.27 -10.82 -9.70
N GLU A 218 -9.11 -10.27 -9.34
CA GLU A 218 -8.21 -9.49 -10.21
C GLU A 218 -8.97 -8.42 -11.02
N THR A 219 -9.74 -7.61 -10.30
CA THR A 219 -10.53 -6.49 -10.86
C THR A 219 -10.15 -5.17 -10.20
N ILE A 220 -10.42 -4.06 -10.90
CA ILE A 220 -10.37 -2.71 -10.37
C ILE A 220 -11.80 -2.21 -10.25
N LEU A 221 -12.18 -1.76 -9.06
CA LEU A 221 -13.43 -1.03 -8.83
C LEU A 221 -13.14 0.47 -8.88
N ILE A 222 -13.95 1.21 -9.63
CA ILE A 222 -13.93 2.67 -9.65
C ILE A 222 -15.06 3.15 -8.76
N LEU A 223 -14.70 3.94 -7.75
CA LEU A 223 -15.63 4.58 -6.84
C LEU A 223 -15.70 6.06 -7.17
N GLU A 224 -16.91 6.62 -7.18
CA GLU A 224 -17.16 8.05 -7.35
C GLU A 224 -17.93 8.62 -6.15
N LYS A 225 -17.49 9.76 -5.64
CA LYS A 225 -18.13 10.47 -4.53
C LYS A 225 -19.12 11.49 -5.08
N SER A 226 -20.41 11.22 -4.89
CA SER A 226 -21.49 12.14 -5.26
C SER A 226 -22.28 12.52 -4.03
N LEU A 227 -22.44 13.83 -3.80
CA LEU A 227 -23.15 14.38 -2.63
C LEU A 227 -22.65 13.82 -1.29
N GLY A 228 -21.34 13.59 -1.17
CA GLY A 228 -20.69 13.07 0.03
C GLY A 228 -20.73 11.54 0.18
N VAL A 229 -21.36 10.82 -0.76
CA VAL A 229 -21.52 9.35 -0.71
C VAL A 229 -20.70 8.70 -1.83
N TRP A 230 -19.91 7.70 -1.47
CA TRP A 230 -19.10 6.92 -2.40
C TRP A 230 -19.92 5.81 -3.07
N ASN A 231 -19.86 5.68 -4.39
CA ASN A 231 -20.59 4.64 -5.13
C ASN A 231 -19.65 3.92 -6.08
N ILE A 232 -19.78 2.60 -6.19
CA ILE A 232 -19.10 1.85 -7.25
C ILE A 232 -19.78 2.20 -8.58
N VAL A 233 -19.03 2.79 -9.51
CA VAL A 233 -19.55 3.23 -10.82
C VAL A 233 -19.11 2.33 -11.96
N GLU A 234 -18.00 1.61 -11.81
CA GLU A 234 -17.44 0.74 -12.84
C GLU A 234 -16.54 -0.34 -12.22
N GLU A 235 -16.45 -1.47 -12.92
CA GLU A 235 -15.56 -2.59 -12.60
C GLU A 235 -14.85 -3.01 -13.90
N VAL A 236 -13.53 -3.14 -13.85
CA VAL A 236 -12.71 -3.55 -15.00
C VAL A 236 -11.75 -4.67 -14.59
N ASP A 237 -11.45 -5.60 -15.50
CA ASP A 237 -10.42 -6.61 -15.26
C ASP A 237 -9.02 -5.97 -15.24
N VAL A 238 -8.16 -6.40 -14.32
CA VAL A 238 -6.78 -5.91 -14.21
C VAL A 238 -5.94 -6.37 -15.42
N LEU A 239 -6.17 -7.61 -15.87
CA LEU A 239 -5.51 -8.21 -17.03
C LEU A 239 -6.57 -8.92 -17.91
N PRO A 240 -7.33 -8.20 -18.75
CA PRO A 240 -8.47 -8.76 -19.50
C PRO A 240 -8.09 -9.89 -20.48
N ASN A 241 -6.82 -10.01 -20.84
CA ASN A 241 -6.30 -10.96 -21.82
C ASN A 241 -5.43 -12.07 -21.19
N MET A 242 -5.47 -12.25 -19.87
CA MET A 242 -4.68 -13.27 -19.18
C MET A 242 -5.54 -14.06 -18.19
N GLU A 243 -5.11 -15.29 -17.89
CA GLU A 243 -5.73 -16.10 -16.85
C GLU A 243 -5.50 -15.46 -15.47
N LYS A 244 -6.53 -15.49 -14.64
CA LYS A 244 -6.51 -14.93 -13.29
C LYS A 244 -5.83 -15.89 -12.32
N GLY A 245 -4.99 -15.36 -11.44
CA GLY A 245 -4.27 -16.12 -10.42
C GLY A 245 -4.67 -15.77 -8.98
N GLU A 246 -5.76 -15.01 -8.79
CA GLU A 246 -6.23 -14.49 -7.51
C GLU A 246 -5.16 -13.70 -6.74
N ALA A 247 -4.32 -12.95 -7.48
CA ALA A 247 -3.09 -12.41 -6.92
C ALA A 247 -2.77 -10.96 -7.32
N ALA A 248 -3.76 -10.13 -7.64
CA ALA A 248 -3.55 -8.69 -7.76
C ALA A 248 -3.07 -8.09 -6.43
N ALA A 249 -2.25 -7.03 -6.48
CA ALA A 249 -1.52 -6.53 -5.32
C ALA A 249 -1.58 -5.00 -5.13
N ALA A 250 -0.59 -4.26 -5.62
CA ALA A 250 -0.53 -2.82 -5.42
C ALA A 250 -1.27 -2.08 -6.55
N ILE A 251 -1.84 -0.92 -6.24
CA ILE A 251 -2.50 -0.02 -7.19
C ILE A 251 -2.04 1.40 -6.93
N LYS A 252 -1.55 2.11 -7.95
CA LYS A 252 -1.03 3.48 -7.82
C LYS A 252 -1.39 4.32 -9.05
N LEU A 253 -1.82 5.55 -8.80
CA LEU A 253 -1.98 6.58 -9.83
C LEU A 253 -0.63 7.21 -10.16
N SER A 254 -0.45 7.62 -11.42
CA SER A 254 0.62 8.54 -11.78
C SER A 254 0.37 9.92 -11.12
N PRO A 255 1.44 10.70 -10.84
CA PRO A 255 1.29 12.00 -10.17
C PRO A 255 0.41 13.01 -10.92
N ASP A 256 0.30 12.88 -12.24
CA ASP A 256 -0.55 13.70 -13.12
C ASP A 256 -1.97 13.14 -13.27
N GLU A 257 -2.30 12.02 -12.61
CA GLU A 257 -3.61 11.36 -12.58
C GLU A 257 -4.12 10.89 -13.96
N GLN A 258 -3.22 10.76 -14.94
CA GLN A 258 -3.56 10.32 -16.28
C GLN A 258 -3.50 8.79 -16.44
N PHE A 259 -2.71 8.11 -15.59
CA PHE A 259 -2.47 6.69 -15.68
C PHE A 259 -2.63 6.00 -14.33
N LEU A 260 -3.10 4.75 -14.38
CA LEU A 260 -3.26 3.87 -13.24
C LEU A 260 -2.48 2.58 -13.49
N TYR A 261 -1.73 2.15 -12.48
CA TYR A 261 -0.90 0.94 -12.54
C TYR A 261 -1.34 -0.05 -11.47
N VAL A 262 -1.32 -1.34 -11.80
CA VAL A 262 -1.62 -2.42 -10.85
C VAL A 262 -0.61 -3.54 -10.99
N SER A 263 -0.03 -4.01 -9.88
CA SER A 263 0.84 -5.18 -9.90
C SER A 263 0.04 -6.47 -9.74
N CYS A 264 0.42 -7.48 -10.53
CA CYS A 264 -0.22 -8.80 -10.58
C CYS A 264 0.83 -9.86 -10.25
N ARG A 265 0.72 -10.48 -9.07
CA ARG A 265 1.79 -11.32 -8.52
C ARG A 265 1.95 -12.63 -9.26
N HIS A 266 0.84 -13.28 -9.61
CA HIS A 266 0.84 -14.57 -10.29
C HIS A 266 1.47 -14.47 -11.68
N GLN A 267 1.05 -13.46 -12.45
CA GLN A 267 1.51 -13.22 -13.82
C GLN A 267 2.88 -12.52 -13.86
N SER A 268 3.34 -11.98 -12.72
CA SER A 268 4.57 -11.18 -12.62
C SER A 268 4.59 -10.00 -13.59
N ARG A 269 3.49 -9.25 -13.61
CA ARG A 269 3.30 -8.08 -14.49
C ARG A 269 2.81 -6.85 -13.73
N ILE A 270 3.02 -5.69 -14.31
CA ILE A 270 2.31 -4.46 -13.98
C ILE A 270 1.41 -4.09 -15.15
N SER A 271 0.10 -4.05 -14.94
CA SER A 271 -0.87 -3.54 -15.92
C SER A 271 -0.92 -2.02 -15.88
N CYS A 272 -1.09 -1.39 -17.04
CA CYS A 272 -1.24 0.05 -17.21
C CYS A 272 -2.60 0.37 -17.83
N PHE A 273 -3.28 1.34 -17.25
CA PHE A 273 -4.52 1.90 -17.74
C PHE A 273 -4.37 3.40 -17.93
N ARG A 274 -4.97 3.94 -18.99
CA ARG A 274 -5.16 5.38 -19.16
C ARG A 274 -6.54 5.76 -18.63
N ILE A 275 -6.62 6.88 -17.91
CA ILE A 275 -7.89 7.48 -17.50
C ILE A 275 -8.33 8.43 -18.62
N ASP A 276 -9.45 8.13 -19.25
CA ASP A 276 -9.99 8.98 -20.31
C ASP A 276 -10.40 10.35 -19.75
N SER A 277 -9.88 11.44 -20.29
CA SER A 277 -10.07 12.77 -19.70
C SER A 277 -11.52 13.27 -19.75
N VAL A 278 -12.35 12.74 -20.65
CA VAL A 278 -13.75 13.16 -20.84
C VAL A 278 -14.71 12.26 -20.07
N THR A 279 -14.62 10.95 -20.30
CA THR A 279 -15.52 9.95 -19.72
C THR A 279 -15.06 9.46 -18.36
N GLN A 280 -13.80 9.72 -18.02
CA GLN A 280 -13.15 9.27 -16.78
C GLN A 280 -13.16 7.75 -16.60
N LYS A 281 -13.28 7.00 -17.71
CA LYS A 281 -13.21 5.54 -17.73
C LYS A 281 -11.77 5.06 -17.79
N LEU A 282 -11.52 3.86 -17.27
CA LEU A 282 -10.24 3.18 -17.42
C LEU A 282 -10.15 2.49 -18.79
N ILE A 283 -9.10 2.80 -19.54
CA ILE A 283 -8.76 2.15 -20.80
C ILE A 283 -7.50 1.32 -20.56
N PHE A 284 -7.62 -0.01 -20.64
CA PHE A 284 -6.45 -0.89 -20.58
C PHE A 284 -5.51 -0.59 -21.76
N MET A 285 -4.25 -0.30 -21.45
CA MET A 285 -3.22 0.03 -22.44
C MET A 285 -2.39 -1.20 -22.75
N ASP A 286 -1.67 -1.71 -21.75
CA ASP A 286 -0.84 -2.90 -21.85
C ASP A 286 -0.48 -3.41 -20.46
N SER A 287 0.31 -4.49 -20.39
CA SER A 287 0.96 -4.97 -19.18
C SER A 287 2.44 -5.24 -19.45
N TYR A 288 3.29 -4.99 -18.46
CA TYR A 288 4.74 -5.07 -18.60
C TYR A 288 5.30 -6.13 -17.67
N ASP A 289 6.30 -6.89 -18.14
CA ASP A 289 7.05 -7.80 -17.28
C ASP A 289 7.77 -6.99 -16.20
N VAL A 290 7.84 -7.51 -14.98
CA VAL A 290 8.52 -6.84 -13.86
C VAL A 290 10.00 -7.20 -13.77
N GLU A 291 10.51 -8.00 -14.71
CA GLU A 291 11.88 -8.49 -14.77
C GLU A 291 12.26 -9.23 -13.47
N GLY A 292 11.30 -10.01 -12.97
CA GLY A 292 11.33 -10.67 -11.68
C GLY A 292 10.06 -11.49 -11.45
N LYS A 293 9.81 -11.86 -10.19
CA LYS A 293 8.67 -12.69 -9.81
C LYS A 293 7.94 -12.14 -8.61
N PHE A 294 6.61 -12.22 -8.69
CA PHE A 294 5.70 -11.90 -7.59
C PHE A 294 5.84 -10.43 -7.10
N PRO A 295 5.58 -9.44 -7.97
CA PRO A 295 5.66 -8.01 -7.66
C PRO A 295 4.61 -7.62 -6.61
N ARG A 296 5.01 -7.62 -5.34
CA ARG A 296 4.09 -7.39 -4.21
C ARG A 296 3.76 -5.92 -4.03
N ASP A 297 4.68 -5.05 -4.42
CA ASP A 297 4.49 -3.60 -4.48
C ASP A 297 5.36 -3.01 -5.59
N PHE A 298 5.09 -1.76 -5.97
CA PHE A 298 5.93 -0.97 -6.87
C PHE A 298 5.77 0.50 -6.54
N HIS A 299 6.76 1.37 -6.73
CA HIS A 299 6.63 2.81 -6.48
C HIS A 299 6.72 3.60 -7.78
N ILE A 300 5.94 4.66 -7.88
CA ILE A 300 6.07 5.68 -8.92
C ILE A 300 6.69 6.91 -8.26
N THR A 301 7.83 7.39 -8.78
CA THR A 301 8.47 8.59 -8.22
C THR A 301 7.55 9.81 -8.33
N ASN A 302 7.68 10.75 -7.39
CA ASN A 302 6.87 11.97 -7.34
C ASN A 302 6.94 12.83 -8.61
N ASP A 303 8.07 12.80 -9.34
CA ASP A 303 8.23 13.48 -10.63
C ASP A 303 7.63 12.69 -11.81
N GLY A 304 7.18 11.45 -11.55
CA GLY A 304 6.58 10.57 -12.52
C GLY A 304 7.55 9.94 -13.53
N GLN A 305 8.85 10.12 -13.41
CA GLN A 305 9.74 9.62 -14.47
C GLN A 305 10.06 8.13 -14.33
N TRP A 306 9.98 7.60 -13.12
CA TRP A 306 10.45 6.26 -12.80
C TRP A 306 9.37 5.42 -12.11
N LEU A 307 9.41 4.13 -12.38
CA LEU A 307 8.68 3.11 -11.66
C LEU A 307 9.66 2.05 -11.16
N ILE A 308 9.58 1.71 -9.87
CA ILE A 308 10.44 0.70 -9.24
C ILE A 308 9.57 -0.44 -8.74
N ALA A 309 9.78 -1.67 -9.22
CA ALA A 309 9.02 -2.84 -8.79
C ALA A 309 9.78 -3.62 -7.70
N ALA A 310 9.07 -4.07 -6.66
CA ALA A 310 9.59 -4.93 -5.60
C ALA A 310 9.11 -6.38 -5.80
N ASN A 311 10.02 -7.24 -6.27
CA ASN A 311 9.71 -8.60 -6.68
C ASN A 311 10.09 -9.60 -5.57
N GLN A 312 9.07 -10.04 -4.83
CA GLN A 312 9.25 -10.82 -3.61
C GLN A 312 9.98 -12.16 -3.87
N HIS A 313 9.61 -12.90 -4.92
CA HIS A 313 10.07 -14.28 -5.10
C HIS A 313 11.32 -14.39 -5.97
N SER A 314 11.78 -13.30 -6.59
CA SER A 314 13.05 -13.23 -7.31
C SER A 314 14.13 -12.46 -6.58
N ASN A 315 13.85 -11.96 -5.36
CA ASN A 315 14.80 -11.23 -4.53
C ASN A 315 15.47 -10.06 -5.27
N ASN A 316 14.67 -9.24 -5.95
CA ASN A 316 15.18 -8.04 -6.61
C ASN A 316 14.21 -6.85 -6.62
N LEU A 317 14.79 -5.66 -6.72
CA LEU A 317 14.11 -4.46 -7.21
C LEU A 317 14.48 -4.25 -8.68
N THR A 318 13.53 -3.85 -9.51
CA THR A 318 13.77 -3.52 -10.92
C THR A 318 13.28 -2.12 -11.24
N SER A 319 14.02 -1.42 -12.11
CA SER A 319 13.78 -0.03 -12.43
C SER A 319 13.30 0.15 -13.87
N PHE A 320 12.24 0.94 -14.05
CA PHE A 320 11.62 1.24 -15.33
C PHE A 320 11.54 2.75 -15.54
N LYS A 321 11.87 3.19 -16.76
CA LYS A 321 11.53 4.55 -17.20
C LYS A 321 10.09 4.55 -17.67
N ARG A 322 9.29 5.48 -17.16
CA ARG A 322 7.91 5.67 -17.59
C ARG A 322 7.83 6.70 -18.71
N ASN A 323 7.09 6.37 -19.75
CA ASN A 323 6.67 7.36 -20.73
C ASN A 323 5.48 8.16 -20.18
N LEU A 324 5.64 9.48 -20.06
CA LEU A 324 4.61 10.36 -19.51
C LEU A 324 3.43 10.60 -20.47
N GLU A 325 3.59 10.31 -21.76
CA GLU A 325 2.56 10.56 -22.78
C GLU A 325 1.60 9.38 -22.95
N ASP A 326 2.11 8.15 -22.90
CA ASP A 326 1.31 6.92 -23.14
C ASP A 326 1.29 5.96 -21.95
N GLY A 327 2.03 6.27 -20.88
CA GLY A 327 2.09 5.47 -19.66
C GLY A 327 2.94 4.20 -19.76
N SER A 328 3.59 3.94 -20.89
CA SER A 328 4.37 2.72 -21.07
C SER A 328 5.59 2.64 -20.16
N LEU A 329 6.02 1.42 -19.85
CA LEU A 329 7.17 1.13 -18.99
C LEU A 329 8.29 0.50 -19.81
N ILE A 330 9.48 1.10 -19.76
CA ILE A 330 10.68 0.59 -20.41
C ILE A 330 11.66 0.16 -19.34
N TYR A 331 12.02 -1.12 -19.30
CA TYR A 331 13.04 -1.62 -18.37
C TYR A 331 14.37 -0.92 -18.64
N THR A 332 14.99 -0.42 -17.57
CA THR A 332 16.25 0.33 -17.67
C THR A 332 17.48 -0.54 -17.89
N GLY A 333 17.34 -1.86 -17.69
CA GLY A 333 18.48 -2.78 -17.61
C GLY A 333 19.02 -2.95 -16.18
N TYR A 334 18.54 -2.15 -15.21
CA TYR A 334 19.03 -2.19 -13.83
C TYR A 334 18.12 -2.97 -12.88
N SER A 335 18.74 -3.89 -12.16
CA SER A 335 18.16 -4.69 -11.10
C SER A 335 19.08 -4.65 -9.88
N LEU A 336 18.50 -4.53 -8.69
CA LEU A 336 19.20 -4.54 -7.41
C LEU A 336 18.80 -5.77 -6.61
N ALA A 337 19.76 -6.60 -6.21
CA ALA A 337 19.50 -7.78 -5.41
C ALA A 337 19.15 -7.39 -3.96
N ILE A 338 18.04 -7.92 -3.44
CA ILE A 338 17.58 -7.76 -2.06
C ILE A 338 16.63 -8.91 -1.75
N ASP A 339 16.75 -9.53 -0.58
CA ASP A 339 15.91 -10.68 -0.25
C ASP A 339 14.47 -10.26 0.11
N ALA A 340 13.50 -10.91 -0.52
CA ALA A 340 12.05 -10.76 -0.30
C ALA A 340 11.55 -9.31 -0.14
N PRO A 341 11.83 -8.39 -1.08
CA PRO A 341 11.31 -7.03 -1.03
C PRO A 341 9.80 -7.06 -1.30
N VAL A 342 9.04 -6.35 -0.47
CA VAL A 342 7.56 -6.38 -0.53
C VAL A 342 6.89 -5.03 -0.42
N CYS A 343 7.65 -3.98 -0.10
CA CYS A 343 7.20 -2.60 -0.14
C CYS A 343 8.35 -1.71 -0.60
N VAL A 344 8.04 -0.73 -1.44
CA VAL A 344 9.00 0.31 -1.86
C VAL A 344 8.32 1.67 -1.86
N THR A 345 8.97 2.65 -1.25
CA THR A 345 8.49 4.04 -1.21
C THR A 345 9.65 5.03 -1.32
N GLN A 346 9.35 6.21 -1.85
CA GLN A 346 10.25 7.37 -1.84
C GLN A 346 10.32 8.02 -0.46
#